data_AF-A0A937AYH5-F1
#
_entry.id   AF-A0A937AYH5-F1
#
_cell.length_a   1.000
_cell.length_b   1.000
_cell.length_c   1.000
_cell.angle_alpha   90.00
_cell.angle_beta   90.00
_cell.angle_gamma   90.00
#
_symmetry.space_group_name_H-M   'P 1'
#
loop_
_entity.id
_entity.type
_entity.pdbx_description
1 polymer ?
#
loop_
_entity_poly.entity_id
_entity_poly.type
_entity_poly.pdbx_seq_one_letter_code
_entity_poly.pdbx_strand_id
1 'polypeptide(L)' 'LMAYTAMAFMWNRIVVAAHKGLAAGNDNAFYEAKIATARFYMARVLPQTVSLNHQIKAGASTLMALPAEAF' A
#
# COMPACT_ATOMS: atom_id res chain seq x y z
N LEU A 1 1.31 3.58 -8.54
CA LEU A 1 2.37 3.50 -7.50
C LEU A 1 2.20 4.59 -6.43
N MET A 2 2.11 5.87 -6.79
CA MET A 2 2.03 7.00 -5.84
C MET A 2 0.97 6.84 -4.73
N ALA A 3 -0.27 6.48 -5.08
CA ALA A 3 -1.35 6.32 -4.09
C ALA A 3 -1.03 5.26 -3.02
N TYR A 4 -0.43 4.13 -3.40
CA TYR A 4 0.00 3.09 -2.45
C TYR A 4 1.10 3.60 -1.51
N THR A 5 2.08 4.33 -2.06
CA THR A 5 3.17 4.92 -1.26
C THR A 5 2.63 5.99 -0.29
N ALA A 6 1.74 6.87 -0.75
CA ALA A 6 1.13 7.90 0.08
C ALA A 6 0.31 7.29 1.22
N MET A 7 -0.45 6.23 0.94
CA MET A 7 -1.24 5.53 1.96
C MET A 7 -0.35 4.77 2.96
N ALA A 8 0.73 4.13 2.51
CA ALA A 8 1.72 3.53 3.40
C ALA A 8 2.32 4.57 4.37
N PHE A 9 2.66 5.76 3.85
CA PHE A 9 3.14 6.87 4.66
C PHE A 9 2.10 7.33 5.70
N MET A 10 0.83 7.45 5.32
CA MET A 10 -0.25 7.78 6.26
C MET A 10 -0.44 6.72 7.33
N TRP A 11 -0.42 5.44 6.98
CA TRP A 11 -0.51 4.35 7.96
C TRP A 11 0.65 4.38 8.97
N ASN A 12 1.86 4.72 8.54
CA ASN A 12 2.98 4.90 9.45
C ASN A 12 2.70 6.02 10.47
N ARG A 13 2.23 7.19 10.00
CA ARG A 13 1.85 8.30 10.89
C ARG A 13 0.73 7.91 11.87
N ILE A 14 -0.26 7.15 11.41
CA ILE A 14 -1.35 6.64 12.25
C ILE A 14 -0.81 5.70 13.33
N VAL A 15 0.11 4.79 13.00
CA VAL A 15 0.74 3.88 13.98
C VAL A 15 1.54 4.66 15.02
N VAL A 16 2.29 5.68 14.62
CA VAL A 16 3.00 6.56 15.57
C VAL A 16 2.02 7.24 16.52
N ALA A 17 0.92 7.79 16.01
CA ALA A 17 -0.11 8.41 16.84
C ALA A 17 -0.81 7.38 17.76
N ALA A 18 -1.04 6.16 17.27
CA ALA A 18 -1.66 5.09 18.05
C ALA A 18 -0.80 4.66 19.23
N HIS A 19 0.51 4.51 19.03
CA HIS A 19 1.44 4.22 20.13
C HIS A 19 1.45 5.34 21.19
N LYS A 20 1.38 6.62 20.78
CA LYS A 20 1.27 7.72 21.73
C LYS A 20 -0.03 7.67 22.52
N GLY A 21 -1.15 7.35 21.87
CA GLY A 21 -2.45 7.19 22.51
C GLY A 21 -2.46 6.07 23.55
N LEU A 22 -1.90 4.92 23.20
CA LEU A 22 -1.72 3.78 24.12
C LEU A 22 -0.86 4.16 25.34
N ALA A 23 0.27 4.85 25.11
CA ALA A 23 1.15 5.30 26.19
C ALA A 23 0.48 6.32 27.13
N ALA A 24 -0.51 7.08 26.63
CA ALA A 24 -1.29 8.02 27.42
C ALA A 24 -2.47 7.36 28.18
N GLY A 25 -2.69 6.06 28.04
CA GLY A 25 -3.79 5.35 28.69
C GLY A 25 -5.18 5.60 28.08
N ASN A 26 -5.23 6.06 26.82
CA ASN A 26 -6.47 6.25 26.08
C ASN A 26 -7.00 4.90 25.54
N ASP A 27 -8.14 4.88 24.82
CA ASP A 27 -8.82 3.67 24.35
C ASP A 27 -7.89 2.67 23.61
N ASN A 28 -7.52 1.60 24.32
CA ASN A 28 -6.59 0.59 23.81
C ASN A 28 -7.14 -0.16 22.59
N ALA A 29 -8.42 -0.51 22.58
CA ALA A 29 -9.02 -1.31 21.52
C ALA A 29 -8.99 -0.57 20.17
N PHE A 30 -9.29 0.74 20.19
CA PHE A 30 -9.22 1.58 18.99
C PHE A 30 -7.79 1.63 18.41
N TYR A 31 -6.78 1.88 19.25
CA TYR A 31 -5.40 2.02 18.78
C TYR A 31 -4.79 0.70 18.33
N GLU A 32 -5.08 -0.40 19.04
CA GLU A 32 -4.67 -1.74 18.62
C GLU A 32 -5.29 -2.11 17.26
N ALA A 33 -6.57 -1.80 17.04
CA ALA A 33 -7.22 -2.01 15.76
C ALA A 33 -6.56 -1.21 14.62
N LYS A 34 -6.13 0.04 14.88
CA LYS A 34 -5.38 0.84 13.90
C LYS A 34 -4.03 0.21 13.55
N ILE A 35 -3.30 -0.28 14.55
CA ILE A 35 -2.01 -0.95 14.35
C ILE A 35 -2.21 -2.24 13.56
N ALA A 36 -3.23 -3.04 13.89
CA ALA A 36 -3.54 -4.27 13.16
C ALA A 36 -3.91 -3.99 11.69
N THR A 37 -4.71 -2.96 11.43
CA THR A 37 -5.09 -2.56 10.08
C THR A 37 -3.88 -2.08 9.27
N ALA A 38 -2.99 -1.30 9.89
CA ALA A 38 -1.75 -0.87 9.23
C ALA A 38 -0.87 -2.07 8.84
N ARG A 39 -0.72 -3.06 9.73
CA ARG A 39 0.02 -4.29 9.43
C ARG A 39 -0.60 -5.07 8.27
N PHE A 40 -1.93 -5.19 8.25
CA PHE A 40 -2.64 -5.79 7.11
C PHE A 40 -2.34 -5.05 5.81
N TYR A 41 -2.43 -3.71 5.80
CA TYR A 41 -2.15 -2.92 4.61
C TYR A 41 -0.73 -3.16 4.07
N MET A 42 0.27 -3.12 4.96
CA MET A 42 1.67 -3.34 4.59
C MET A 42 1.93 -4.77 4.07
N ALA A 43 1.30 -5.78 4.67
CA ALA A 43 1.54 -7.18 4.33
C ALA A 43 0.72 -7.66 3.13
N ARG A 44 -0.47 -7.11 2.89
CA ARG A 44 -1.45 -7.66 1.93
C ARG A 44 -1.80 -6.74 0.79
N VAL A 45 -1.72 -5.42 0.97
CA VAL A 45 -2.11 -4.45 -0.05
C VAL A 45 -0.88 -3.84 -0.72
N LEU A 46 0.08 -3.34 0.06
CA LEU A 46 1.28 -2.67 -0.46
C LEU A 46 2.09 -3.51 -1.47
N PRO A 47 2.21 -4.85 -1.35
CA PRO A 47 2.95 -5.66 -2.32
C PRO A 47 2.43 -5.58 -3.77
N GLN A 48 1.19 -5.11 -4.00
CA GLN A 48 0.67 -4.82 -5.35
C GLN A 48 1.57 -3.86 -6.13
N THR A 49 2.29 -2.98 -5.43
CA THR A 49 3.27 -2.07 -6.04
C THR A 49 4.40 -2.81 -6.76
N VAL A 50 4.80 -4.00 -6.30
CA VAL A 50 5.85 -4.81 -6.95
C VAL A 50 5.38 -5.28 -8.32
N SER A 51 4.18 -5.86 -8.38
CA SER A 51 3.57 -6.31 -9.64
C SER A 51 3.38 -5.14 -10.62
N LEU A 52 2.81 -4.03 -10.14
CA LEU A 52 2.61 -2.83 -10.97
C LEU A 52 3.94 -2.27 -11.50
N ASN A 53 4.98 -2.24 -10.68
CA ASN A 53 6.31 -1.79 -11.10
C ASN A 53 6.90 -2.72 -12.18
N HIS A 54 6.74 -4.04 -12.05
CA HIS A 54 7.16 -4.98 -13.10
C HIS A 54 6.40 -4.76 -14.41
N GLN A 55 5.08 -4.55 -14.35
CA GLN A 55 4.27 -4.26 -15.53
C GLN A 55 4.73 -2.98 -16.23
N ILE A 56 4.99 -1.90 -15.46
CA ILE A 56 5.52 -0.65 -16.02
C ILE A 56 6.88 -0.88 -16.70
N LYS A 57 7.78 -1.67 -16.08
CA LYS A 57 9.11 -1.96 -16.61
C LYS A 57 9.08 -2.85 -17.87
N ALA A 58 8.06 -3.68 -18.05
CA ALA A 58 7.92 -4.51 -19.24
C ALA A 58 7.73 -3.67 -20.52
N GLY A 59 7.24 -2.43 -20.39
CA GLY A 59 7.09 -1.50 -21.51
C GLY A 59 5.99 -1.92 -22.49
N ALA A 60 5.98 -1.27 -23.67
CA ALA A 60 4.91 -1.45 -24.66
C ALA A 60 5.21 -2.50 -25.73
N SER A 61 6.39 -3.13 -25.72
CA SER A 61 6.87 -4.02 -26.80
C SER A 61 5.89 -5.15 -27.11
N THR A 62 5.34 -5.80 -26.09
CA THR A 62 4.37 -6.88 -26.25
C THR A 62 3.04 -6.43 -26.85
N LEU A 63 2.61 -5.20 -26.55
CA LEU A 63 1.40 -4.60 -27.11
C LEU A 63 1.62 -4.15 -28.57
N MET A 64 2.77 -3.54 -28.85
CA MET A 64 3.12 -3.03 -30.19
C MET A 64 3.55 -4.12 -31.17
N ALA A 65 3.74 -5.37 -30.71
CA ALA A 65 4.05 -6.51 -31.56
C ALA A 65 2.82 -7.07 -32.28
N LEU A 66 1.60 -6.77 -31.82
CA LEU A 66 0.38 -7.16 -32.52
C LEU A 66 0.14 -6.23 -33.73
N PRO A 67 -0.14 -6.78 -34.92
CA PRO A 67 -0.56 -5.98 -36.07
C PRO A 67 -1.93 -5.35 -35.79
N ALA A 68 -2.19 -4.17 -36.36
CA ALA A 68 -3.41 -3.40 -36.11
C ALA A 68 -4.68 -4.17 -36.48
N GLU A 69 -4.60 -5.04 -37.48
CA GLU A 69 -5.68 -5.88 -37.98
C GLU A 69 -6.08 -7.01 -37.02
N ALA A 70 -5.31 -7.23 -35.94
CA ALA A 70 -5.57 -8.26 -34.93
C ALA A 70 -6.27 -7.73 -33.65
N PHE A 71 -6.66 -6.44 -33.63
CA PHE A 71 -7.41 -5.79 -32.53
C PHE A 71 -8.87 -5.58 -32.89
#